data_AF-A0A2W0B1S9-F1
#
_entry.id   AF-A0A2W0B1S9-F1
#
_cell.length_a   1.000
_cell.length_b   1.000
_cell.length_c   1.000
_cell.angle_alpha   90.00
_cell.angle_beta   90.00
_cell.angle_gamma   90.00
#
_symmetry.space_group_name_H-M   'P 1'
#
loop_
_entity.id
_entity.type
_entity.pdbx_description
1 polymer ?
#
loop_
_entity_poly.entity_id
_entity_poly.type
_entity_poly.pdbx_seq_one_letter_code
_entity_poly.pdbx_strand_id
1 'polypeptide(L)'
;MDRLFLDANILFSAAYRHSAGLLALWKLKDVTLCTSRYALEEARINLSDETQRQRLVNLSSSLDLFDAPDEELPKGIRLPENDIPIILAATAAQATHLLTGDVQHFGPYFGRKVCGILVLLPGDYLKRRAAKS
;
A
#
# COMPACT_ATOMS: atom_id res chain seq x y z
N MET A 1 15.32 -7.92 3.10
CA MET A 1 13.99 -7.91 3.74
C MET A 1 13.17 -6.83 3.06
N ASP A 2 11.99 -7.17 2.53
CA ASP A 2 11.19 -6.20 1.79
C ASP A 2 10.35 -5.36 2.77
N ARG A 3 10.31 -4.05 2.57
CA ARG A 3 9.36 -3.16 3.21
C ARG A 3 8.26 -2.80 2.20
N LEU A 4 7.04 -3.22 2.48
CA LEU A 4 5.88 -3.10 1.59
C LEU A 4 4.97 -1.99 2.09
N PHE A 5 4.91 -0.90 1.35
CA PHE A 5 3.93 0.15 1.60
C PHE A 5 2.59 -0.24 0.98
N LEU A 6 1.54 -0.29 1.78
CA LEU A 6 0.19 -0.66 1.37
C LEU A 6 -0.64 0.61 1.15
N ASP A 7 -1.17 0.75 -0.06
CA ASP A 7 -2.08 1.83 -0.43
C ASP A 7 -3.50 1.63 0.16
N ALA A 8 -4.30 2.69 0.19
CA ALA A 8 -5.66 2.70 0.73
C ALA A 8 -6.55 1.62 0.09
N ASN A 9 -6.46 1.43 -1.23
CA ASN A 9 -7.23 0.41 -1.93
C ASN A 9 -6.87 -1.03 -1.50
N ILE A 10 -5.63 -1.27 -1.06
CA ILE A 10 -5.18 -2.59 -0.58
C ILE A 10 -5.73 -2.84 0.81
N LEU A 11 -5.64 -1.83 1.68
CA LEU A 11 -6.19 -1.86 3.03
C LEU A 11 -7.72 -2.06 3.00
N PHE A 12 -8.40 -1.26 2.19
CA PHE A 12 -9.83 -1.40 1.91
C PHE A 12 -10.16 -2.83 1.44
N SER A 13 -9.49 -3.31 0.41
CA SER A 13 -9.76 -4.62 -0.19
C SER A 13 -9.49 -5.78 0.77
N ALA A 14 -8.49 -5.66 1.65
CA ALA A 14 -8.19 -6.63 2.68
C ALA A 14 -9.25 -6.64 3.79
N ALA A 15 -9.78 -5.48 4.16
CA ALA A 15 -10.80 -5.33 5.21
C ALA A 15 -12.25 -5.60 4.71
N TYR A 16 -12.50 -5.44 3.41
CA TYR A 16 -13.84 -5.50 2.82
C TYR A 16 -14.53 -6.86 3.01
N ARG A 17 -13.77 -7.96 2.93
CA ARG A 17 -14.27 -9.34 3.07
C ARG A 17 -13.35 -10.22 3.92
N HIS A 18 -13.94 -11.19 4.62
CA HIS A 18 -13.23 -12.03 5.60
C HIS A 18 -12.14 -12.92 4.97
N SER A 19 -12.35 -13.35 3.73
CA SER A 19 -11.46 -14.24 2.97
C SER A 19 -10.80 -13.51 1.80
N ALA A 20 -10.45 -12.23 1.98
CA ALA A 20 -9.73 -11.49 0.96
C ALA A 20 -8.37 -12.16 0.68
N GLY A 21 -8.09 -12.48 -0.59
CA GLY A 21 -6.80 -13.07 -0.98
C GLY A 21 -5.59 -12.20 -0.59
N LEU A 22 -5.79 -10.89 -0.44
CA LEU A 22 -4.77 -9.95 0.02
C LEU A 22 -4.32 -10.17 1.47
N LEU A 23 -5.09 -10.89 2.29
CA LEU A 23 -4.66 -11.31 3.63
C LEU A 23 -3.41 -12.21 3.59
N ALA A 24 -3.08 -12.77 2.42
CA ALA A 24 -1.80 -13.44 2.21
C ALA A 24 -0.58 -12.54 2.48
N LEU A 25 -0.70 -11.22 2.28
CA LEU A 25 0.38 -10.26 2.57
C LEU A 25 0.78 -10.27 4.06
N TRP A 26 -0.19 -10.39 4.97
CA TRP A 26 0.03 -10.48 6.42
C TRP A 26 0.62 -11.82 6.87
N LYS A 27 0.68 -12.82 5.98
CA LYS A 27 1.24 -14.15 6.27
C LYS A 27 2.66 -14.32 5.75
N LEU A 28 3.19 -13.32 5.04
CA LEU A 28 4.53 -13.38 4.47
C LEU A 28 5.59 -13.27 5.59
N LYS A 29 6.62 -14.10 5.50
CA LYS A 29 7.84 -13.97 6.31
C LYS A 29 8.78 -12.95 5.67
N ASP A 30 9.77 -12.44 6.38
CA ASP A 30 10.81 -11.53 5.85
C ASP A 30 10.26 -10.31 5.09
N VAL A 31 9.10 -9.80 5.53
CA VAL A 31 8.54 -8.53 5.10
C VAL A 31 8.14 -7.69 6.29
N THR A 32 8.25 -6.38 6.13
CA THR A 32 7.57 -5.42 6.99
C THR A 32 6.46 -4.78 6.18
N LEU A 33 5.25 -4.76 6.74
CA LEU A 33 4.13 -4.04 6.15
C LEU A 33 4.08 -2.64 6.78
N CYS A 34 3.94 -1.62 5.93
CA CYS A 34 3.77 -0.25 6.37
C CYS A 34 2.71 0.47 5.55
N THR A 35 2.21 1.59 6.07
CA THR A 35 1.27 2.46 5.38
C THR A 35 1.30 3.87 6.01
N SER A 36 0.44 4.78 5.56
CA SER A 36 0.24 6.10 6.17
C SER A 36 -1.10 6.22 6.87
N ARG A 37 -1.21 7.19 7.79
CA ARG A 37 -2.51 7.53 8.38
C ARG A 37 -3.51 8.01 7.33
N TYR A 38 -3.02 8.74 6.33
CA TYR A 38 -3.82 9.16 5.19
C TYR A 38 -4.44 7.96 4.46
N ALA A 39 -3.63 6.95 4.10
CA ALA A 39 -4.13 5.77 3.41
C ALA A 39 -5.10 4.93 4.27
N LEU A 40 -4.83 4.83 5.58
CA LEU A 40 -5.74 4.18 6.52
C LEU A 40 -7.08 4.89 6.62
N GLU A 41 -7.07 6.22 6.68
CA GLU A 41 -8.29 7.02 6.78
C GLU A 41 -9.11 6.94 5.49
N GLU A 42 -8.46 7.04 4.33
CA GLU A 42 -9.11 6.83 3.04
C GLU A 42 -9.73 5.42 2.93
N ALA A 43 -9.01 4.39 3.38
CA ALA A 43 -9.56 3.03 3.43
C ALA A 43 -10.78 2.97 4.37
N ARG A 44 -10.72 3.61 5.55
CA ARG A 44 -11.81 3.64 6.54
C ARG A 44 -13.05 4.36 6.03
N ILE A 45 -12.88 5.49 5.35
CA ILE A 45 -13.95 6.30 4.74
C ILE A 45 -14.69 5.47 3.68
N ASN A 46 -13.94 4.74 2.85
CA ASN A 46 -14.51 3.91 1.79
C ASN A 46 -15.25 2.66 2.31
N LEU A 47 -14.97 2.21 3.54
CA LEU A 47 -15.67 1.09 4.17
C LEU A 47 -17.06 1.52 4.69
N SER A 48 -18.08 0.77 4.28
CA SER A 48 -19.49 1.10 4.51
C SER A 48 -20.04 0.54 5.82
N ASP A 49 -19.47 -0.56 6.32
CA ASP A 49 -19.97 -1.30 7.49
C ASP A 49 -18.96 -1.33 8.66
N GLU A 50 -19.47 -1.42 9.89
CA GLU A 50 -18.66 -1.41 11.11
C GLU A 50 -17.78 -2.66 11.25
N THR A 51 -18.26 -3.84 10.82
CA THR A 51 -17.46 -5.08 10.81
C THR A 51 -16.25 -4.96 9.88
N GLN A 52 -16.41 -4.28 8.75
CA GLN A 52 -15.29 -4.00 7.86
C GLN A 52 -14.28 -3.05 8.51
N ARG A 53 -14.75 -1.97 9.15
CA ARG A 53 -13.88 -1.02 9.87
C ARG A 53 -13.14 -1.68 11.02
N GLN A 54 -13.80 -2.56 11.78
CA GLN A 54 -13.13 -3.33 12.84
C GLN A 54 -12.05 -4.26 12.28
N ARG A 55 -12.29 -4.89 11.12
CA ARG A 55 -11.25 -5.66 10.43
C ARG A 55 -10.07 -4.79 10.02
N LEU A 56 -10.32 -3.59 9.50
CA LEU A 56 -9.25 -2.64 9.17
C LEU A 56 -8.40 -2.29 10.41
N VAL A 57 -9.05 -2.00 11.55
CA VAL A 57 -8.35 -1.73 12.83
C VAL A 57 -7.48 -2.92 13.26
N ASN A 58 -8.01 -4.14 13.13
CA ASN A 58 -7.24 -5.33 13.48
C ASN A 58 -6.03 -5.51 12.56
N LEU A 59 -6.20 -5.29 11.25
CA LEU A 59 -5.11 -5.36 10.27
C LEU A 59 -4.07 -4.25 10.47
N SER A 60 -4.50 -3.06 10.86
CA SER A 60 -3.60 -1.91 11.06
C SER A 60 -2.71 -2.06 12.30
N SER A 61 -3.09 -2.89 13.27
CA SER A 61 -2.28 -3.16 14.48
C SER A 61 -0.91 -3.76 14.19
N SER A 62 -0.72 -4.38 13.01
CA SER A 62 0.54 -4.97 12.58
C SER A 62 1.25 -4.16 11.49
N LEU A 63 0.84 -2.91 11.25
CA LEU A 63 1.44 -2.04 10.23
C LEU A 63 2.30 -0.96 10.89
N ASP A 64 3.49 -0.73 10.34
CA ASP A 64 4.26 0.48 10.68
C ASP A 64 3.60 1.69 9.99
N LEU A 65 3.43 2.79 10.73
CA LEU A 65 2.84 4.02 10.21
C LEU A 65 3.89 5.07 9.91
N PHE A 66 3.84 5.61 8.69
CA PHE A 66 4.68 6.71 8.23
C PHE A 66 3.81 7.76 7.59
N ASP A 67 3.94 9.00 8.06
CA ASP A 67 3.21 10.13 7.50
C ASP A 67 3.99 10.75 6.34
N ALA A 68 3.26 11.34 5.40
CA ALA A 68 3.88 12.06 4.30
C ALA A 68 4.57 13.32 4.86
N PRO A 69 5.84 13.58 4.52
CA PRO A 69 6.47 14.86 4.83
C PRO A 69 5.77 15.99 4.06
N ASP A 70 5.89 17.20 4.59
CA ASP A 70 5.47 18.43 3.90
C ASP A 70 6.49 18.79 2.82
N GLU A 71 6.53 17.97 1.77
CA GLU A 71 7.46 18.05 0.65
C GLU A 71 6.71 17.98 -0.68
N GLU A 72 7.28 18.60 -1.71
CA GLU A 72 6.73 18.51 -3.06
C GLU A 72 7.10 17.18 -3.72
N LEU A 73 6.20 16.72 -4.60
CA LEU A 73 6.46 15.53 -5.41
C LEU A 73 7.69 15.74 -6.30
N PRO A 74 8.63 14.78 -6.37
CA PRO A 74 9.81 14.91 -7.22
C PRO A 74 9.47 15.17 -8.69
N LYS A 75 10.29 16.02 -9.34
CA LYS A 75 10.11 16.39 -10.75
C LYS A 75 10.05 15.15 -11.64
N GLY A 76 9.07 15.13 -12.54
CA GLY A 76 8.89 14.06 -13.53
C GLY A 76 7.91 12.96 -13.11
N ILE A 77 7.41 12.98 -11.88
CA ILE A 77 6.28 12.15 -11.45
C ILE A 77 5.01 12.99 -11.64
N ARG A 78 4.00 12.38 -12.24
CA ARG A 78 2.67 12.94 -12.42
C ARG A 78 1.66 12.02 -11.75
N LEU A 79 1.10 12.48 -10.65
CA LEU A 79 0.05 11.81 -9.89
C LEU A 79 -1.01 12.85 -9.50
N PRO A 80 -2.29 12.45 -9.34
CA PRO A 80 -3.31 13.30 -8.74
C PRO A 80 -2.91 13.76 -7.33
N GLU A 81 -3.43 14.91 -6.90
CA GLU A 81 -3.14 15.48 -5.58
C GLU A 81 -3.39 14.50 -4.43
N ASN A 82 -4.45 13.68 -4.53
CA ASN A 82 -4.79 12.67 -3.52
C ASN A 82 -3.80 11.49 -3.45
N ASP A 83 -3.05 11.23 -4.53
CA ASP A 83 -2.07 10.12 -4.57
C ASP A 83 -0.66 10.57 -4.18
N ILE A 84 -0.40 11.89 -4.12
CA ILE A 84 0.89 12.44 -3.71
C ILE A 84 1.26 12.04 -2.27
N PRO A 85 0.37 12.15 -1.27
CA PRO A 85 0.67 11.71 0.10
C PRO A 85 1.08 10.23 0.18
N ILE A 86 0.54 9.37 -0.71
CA ILE A 86 0.86 7.94 -0.72
C ILE A 86 2.32 7.70 -1.09
N ILE A 87 2.80 8.29 -2.19
CA ILE A 87 4.18 8.08 -2.65
C ILE A 87 5.20 8.78 -1.73
N LEU A 88 4.86 9.93 -1.16
CA LEU A 88 5.71 10.65 -0.22
C LEU A 88 5.86 9.87 1.09
N ALA A 89 4.76 9.36 1.66
CA ALA A 89 4.81 8.50 2.84
C ALA A 89 5.57 7.19 2.58
N ALA A 90 5.41 6.58 1.40
CA ALA A 90 6.19 5.41 1.02
C ALA A 90 7.69 5.71 0.93
N THR A 91 8.05 6.91 0.47
CA THR A 91 9.45 7.37 0.41
C THR A 91 10.01 7.60 1.81
N ALA A 92 9.26 8.27 2.69
CA ALA A 92 9.63 8.48 4.09
C ALA A 92 9.77 7.16 4.86
N ALA A 93 8.93 6.17 4.55
CA ALA A 93 9.04 4.82 5.10
C ALA A 93 10.27 4.06 4.59
N GLN A 94 11.01 4.58 3.61
CA GLN A 94 12.05 3.85 2.87
C GLN A 94 11.51 2.53 2.32
N ALA A 95 10.29 2.57 1.78
CA ALA A 95 9.64 1.39 1.24
C ALA A 95 10.40 0.85 0.04
N THR A 96 10.53 -0.47 -0.02
CA THR A 96 11.10 -1.15 -1.19
C THR A 96 10.07 -1.29 -2.31
N HIS A 97 8.80 -1.43 -1.93
CA HIS A 97 7.68 -1.63 -2.83
C HIS A 97 6.48 -0.81 -2.38
N LEU A 98 5.74 -0.27 -3.36
CA LEU A 98 4.40 0.27 -3.19
C LEU A 98 3.42 -0.72 -3.80
N LEU A 99 2.52 -1.26 -2.99
CA LEU A 99 1.45 -2.13 -3.45
C LEU A 99 0.15 -1.33 -3.57
N THR A 100 -0.35 -1.24 -4.80
CA THR A 100 -1.58 -0.52 -5.12
C THR A 100 -2.35 -1.29 -6.18
N GLY A 101 -3.69 -1.26 -6.09
CA GLY A 101 -4.62 -1.74 -7.09
C GLY A 101 -5.10 -0.66 -8.05
N ASP A 102 -4.64 0.59 -7.89
CA ASP A 102 -5.06 1.71 -8.73
C ASP A 102 -4.33 1.71 -10.08
N VAL A 103 -4.94 1.03 -11.05
CA VAL A 103 -4.47 1.00 -12.44
C VAL A 103 -4.67 2.31 -13.19
N GLN A 104 -5.55 3.18 -12.74
CA GLN A 104 -5.84 4.43 -13.42
C GLN A 104 -4.71 5.44 -13.19
N HIS A 105 -4.32 5.64 -11.94
CA HIS A 105 -3.31 6.65 -11.58
C HIS A 105 -1.89 6.07 -11.54
N PHE A 106 -1.72 4.83 -11.08
CA PHE A 106 -0.40 4.19 -11.02
C PHE A 106 -0.06 3.33 -12.25
N GLY A 107 -0.99 3.20 -13.21
CA GLY A 107 -0.83 2.48 -14.48
C GLY A 107 0.56 2.62 -15.13
N PRO A 108 1.01 3.85 -15.43
CA PRO A 108 2.31 4.11 -16.07
C PRO A 108 3.54 3.72 -15.23
N TYR A 109 3.38 3.52 -13.92
CA TYR A 109 4.46 3.26 -12.97
C TYR A 109 4.59 1.79 -12.58
N PHE A 110 3.61 0.93 -12.88
CA PHE A 110 3.70 -0.49 -12.55
C PHE A 110 4.93 -1.15 -13.18
N GLY A 111 5.62 -1.95 -12.34
CA GLY A 111 6.87 -2.61 -12.72
C GLY A 111 8.07 -1.67 -12.83
N ARG A 112 7.92 -0.38 -12.53
CA ARG A 112 8.98 0.62 -12.54
C ARG A 112 9.26 1.14 -11.13
N LYS A 113 10.44 1.72 -10.96
CA LYS A 113 10.81 2.41 -9.73
C LYS A 113 10.41 3.88 -9.80
N VAL A 114 9.67 4.34 -8.80
CA VAL A 114 9.32 5.73 -8.54
C VAL A 114 9.93 6.10 -7.21
N CYS A 115 10.79 7.14 -7.16
CA CYS A 115 11.55 7.48 -5.95
C CYS A 115 12.36 6.30 -5.36
N GLY A 116 12.83 5.37 -6.22
CA GLY A 116 13.51 4.15 -5.79
C GLY A 116 12.58 3.01 -5.34
N ILE A 117 11.28 3.25 -5.22
CA ILE A 117 10.24 2.33 -4.77
C ILE A 117 9.64 1.60 -5.97
N LEU A 118 9.60 0.27 -5.94
CA LEU A 118 9.00 -0.52 -7.02
C LEU A 118 7.47 -0.58 -6.88
N VAL A 119 6.74 -0.05 -7.85
CA VAL A 119 5.26 -0.04 -7.83
C VAL A 119 4.73 -1.35 -8.44
N LEU A 120 3.90 -2.08 -7.70
CA LEU A 120 3.36 -3.38 -8.12
C LEU A 120 1.90 -3.59 -7.75
N LEU A 121 1.21 -4.40 -8.55
CA LEU A 121 -0.02 -5.05 -8.12
C LEU A 121 0.32 -6.08 -7.03
N PRO A 122 -0.54 -6.27 -6.01
CA PRO A 122 -0.32 -7.26 -4.96
C PRO A 122 -0.15 -8.68 -5.50
N GLY A 123 -0.95 -9.04 -6.51
CA GLY A 123 -0.88 -10.34 -7.15
C GLY A 123 0.47 -10.60 -7.83
N ASP A 124 1.05 -9.57 -8.44
CA ASP A 124 2.36 -9.68 -9.09
C ASP A 124 3.48 -9.80 -8.07
N TYR A 125 3.40 -9.06 -6.95
CA TYR A 125 4.33 -9.21 -5.85
C TYR A 125 4.32 -10.64 -5.29
N LEU A 126 3.13 -11.18 -5.00
CA LEU A 126 2.97 -12.54 -4.47
C LEU A 126 3.52 -13.61 -5.44
N LYS A 127 3.22 -13.50 -6.75
CA LYS A 127 3.74 -14.41 -7.77
C LYS A 127 5.27 -14.38 -7.84
N ARG A 128 5.87 -13.18 -7.85
CA ARG A 128 7.33 -13.01 -7.89
C ARG A 128 8.00 -13.63 -6.67
N ARG A 129 7.35 -13.59 -5.50
CA ARG A 129 7.86 -14.17 -4.27
C ARG A 129 7.79 -15.70 -4.28
N ALA A 130 6.68 -16.25 -4.76
CA ALA A 130 6.52 -17.69 -4.92
C ALA A 130 7.55 -18.30 -5.88
N ALA A 131 7.94 -17.58 -6.94
CA ALA A 131 8.97 -18.02 -7.88
C ALA A 131 10.41 -17.97 -7.31
N LYS A 132 10.61 -17.34 -6.15
CA LYS A 132 11.91 -17.20 -5.48
C LYS A 132 12.07 -18.09 -4.24
N SER A 133 10.98 -18.77 -3.83
CA SER A 133 10.95 -19.67 -2.67
C SER A 133 11.17 -21.11 -3.11
#